data_AF-A0A845L333-F1
#
_entry.id   AF-A0A845L333-F1
#
_cell.length_a   1.000
_cell.length_b   1.000
_cell.length_c   1.000
_cell.angle_alpha   90.00
_cell.angle_beta   90.00
_cell.angle_gamma   90.00
#
_symmetry.space_group_name_H-M   'P 1'
#
loop_
_entity.id
_entity.type
_entity.pdbx_description
1 polymer ?
#
loop_
_entity_poly.entity_id
_entity_poly.type
_entity_poly.pdbx_seq_one_letter_code
_entity_poly.pdbx_strand_id
1 'polypeptide(L)'
;MFTAELFLALLWSAAGGLLSLLGSTGIFVSLVVQRRIERLQDILEEFLELPYQENKNLAAPMVSLVRKYQVHYLFPDRPGRTILFYLDFTLLLIGLIWLWVLFWAIDGPVRPLFWFQGLLLLLIGGNMFLFRRLLQQTINPTGNPLFNPIIPPPERLRSVSYLSRYVNVSVKSILQQARFALVMTGDGELRLKQELSFDDFYYLLHCPTQDWLAWGELRLAFPPDPITGKPVPLQRNVEIPLGRLASFDRASTGTNAVTQTGASAEPCASSFPAILYIFPSGEKHPIQVEFELRKEEVGYHSRPFPEMTVQSTILYRFEAERRFERFERNEHIKVMNRSDHLEHSDRLDQSARLNHRDRLNRSDRLDRLDILEDGGRLTVFEPFRSYFICDRERYFCPLSQQTPARCIEPLEVR
;
A
#
# COMPACT_ATOMS: atom_id res chain seq x y z
N MET A 1 -52.33 -27.58 -21.81
CA MET A 1 -52.97 -26.35 -21.25
C MET A 1 -52.15 -25.83 -20.10
N PHE A 2 -51.41 -24.74 -20.29
CA PHE A 2 -50.69 -24.08 -19.22
C PHE A 2 -51.67 -23.31 -18.32
N THR A 3 -52.13 -23.94 -17.24
CA THR A 3 -53.00 -23.31 -16.25
C THR A 3 -52.17 -22.37 -15.37
N ALA A 4 -52.78 -21.28 -14.89
CA ALA A 4 -52.12 -20.32 -13.99
C ALA A 4 -51.57 -20.99 -12.72
N GLU A 5 -52.23 -22.07 -12.28
CA GLU A 5 -51.81 -22.90 -11.14
C GLU A 5 -50.49 -23.62 -11.38
N LEU A 6 -50.28 -24.19 -12.57
CA LEU A 6 -49.01 -24.84 -12.95
C LEU A 6 -47.86 -23.84 -13.01
N PHE A 7 -48.13 -22.62 -13.48
CA PHE A 7 -47.14 -21.55 -13.50
C PHE A 7 -46.78 -21.05 -12.09
N LEU A 8 -47.76 -20.85 -11.22
CA LEU A 8 -47.54 -20.46 -9.82
C LEU A 8 -46.78 -21.55 -9.05
N ALA A 9 -47.11 -22.82 -9.27
CA ALA A 9 -46.40 -23.95 -8.67
C ALA A 9 -44.94 -24.00 -9.14
N LEU A 10 -44.70 -23.75 -10.44
CA LEU A 10 -43.35 -23.68 -11.00
C LEU A 10 -42.56 -22.51 -10.40
N LEU A 11 -43.17 -21.33 -10.29
CA LEU A 11 -42.54 -20.14 -9.74
C LEU A 11 -42.22 -20.29 -8.25
N TRP A 12 -43.09 -20.96 -7.48
CA TRP A 12 -42.81 -21.33 -6.10
C TRP A 12 -41.69 -22.36 -5.97
N SER A 13 -41.65 -23.34 -6.88
CA SER A 13 -40.53 -24.30 -6.95
C SER A 13 -39.21 -23.61 -7.30
N ALA A 14 -39.22 -22.61 -8.19
CA ALA A 14 -38.07 -21.73 -8.46
C ALA A 14 -37.59 -21.07 -7.19
N ALA A 15 -38.51 -20.33 -6.58
CA ALA A 15 -38.19 -19.49 -5.46
C ALA A 15 -37.65 -20.36 -4.32
N GLY A 16 -38.29 -21.50 -4.05
CA GLY A 16 -37.83 -22.46 -3.05
C GLY A 16 -36.47 -23.07 -3.35
N GLY A 17 -36.24 -23.56 -4.58
CA GLY A 17 -34.96 -24.16 -4.98
C GLY A 17 -33.81 -23.14 -4.96
N LEU A 18 -34.07 -21.92 -5.43
CA LEU A 18 -33.10 -20.84 -5.49
C LEU A 18 -32.81 -20.28 -4.09
N LEU A 19 -33.82 -20.16 -3.23
CA LEU A 19 -33.66 -19.78 -1.82
C LEU A 19 -32.90 -20.86 -1.02
N SER A 20 -33.15 -22.14 -1.30
CA SER A 20 -32.42 -23.25 -0.68
C SER A 20 -30.96 -23.30 -1.12
N LEU A 21 -30.70 -23.11 -2.41
CA LEU A 21 -29.33 -23.04 -2.94
C LEU A 21 -28.60 -21.81 -2.41
N LEU A 22 -29.27 -20.65 -2.36
CA LEU A 22 -28.72 -19.41 -1.83
C LEU A 22 -28.48 -19.49 -0.32
N GLY A 23 -29.37 -20.14 0.42
CA GLY A 23 -29.19 -20.42 1.83
C GLY A 23 -27.99 -21.33 2.10
N SER A 24 -27.92 -22.49 1.41
CA SER A 24 -26.83 -23.45 1.62
C SER A 24 -25.46 -22.93 1.16
N THR A 25 -25.38 -22.36 -0.04
CA THR A 25 -24.12 -21.78 -0.57
C THR A 25 -23.74 -20.51 0.19
N GLY A 26 -24.71 -19.67 0.57
CA GLY A 26 -24.48 -18.47 1.36
C GLY A 26 -23.93 -18.80 2.75
N ILE A 27 -24.51 -19.78 3.46
CA ILE A 27 -24.00 -20.23 4.76
C ILE A 27 -22.60 -20.81 4.62
N PHE A 28 -22.37 -21.68 3.63
CA PHE A 28 -21.06 -22.30 3.41
C PHE A 28 -19.98 -21.25 3.12
N VAL A 29 -20.25 -20.31 2.21
CA VAL A 29 -19.31 -19.25 1.86
C VAL A 29 -19.10 -18.32 3.05
N SER A 30 -20.15 -17.96 3.77
CA SER A 30 -20.05 -17.14 4.99
C SER A 30 -19.14 -17.79 6.03
N LEU A 31 -19.29 -19.10 6.29
CA LEU A 31 -18.44 -19.83 7.24
C LEU A 31 -16.98 -19.91 6.80
N VAL A 32 -16.74 -20.18 5.51
CA VAL A 32 -15.37 -20.25 4.96
C VAL A 32 -14.69 -18.88 5.03
N VAL A 33 -15.41 -17.82 4.68
CA VAL A 33 -14.91 -16.45 4.70
C VAL A 33 -14.67 -16.01 6.14
N GLN A 34 -15.64 -16.22 7.04
CA GLN A 34 -15.53 -15.87 8.45
C GLN A 34 -14.31 -16.53 9.11
N ARG A 35 -14.19 -17.85 9.02
CA ARG A 35 -13.06 -18.59 9.63
C ARG A 35 -11.70 -18.13 9.09
N ARG A 36 -11.68 -17.67 7.84
CA ARG A 36 -10.46 -17.16 7.20
C ARG A 36 -10.16 -15.74 7.65
N ILE A 37 -11.17 -14.89 7.74
CA ILE A 37 -11.04 -13.51 8.24
C ILE A 37 -10.50 -13.57 9.67
N GLU A 38 -11.07 -14.41 10.53
CA GLU A 38 -10.58 -14.65 11.89
C GLU A 38 -9.10 -15.00 11.88
N ARG A 39 -8.68 -16.03 11.12
CA ARG A 39 -7.26 -16.40 11.02
C ARG A 39 -6.35 -15.29 10.49
N LEU A 40 -6.81 -14.50 9.52
CA LEU A 40 -6.03 -13.40 8.98
C LEU A 40 -5.94 -12.24 9.97
N GLN A 41 -7.01 -11.98 10.73
CA GLN A 41 -7.03 -11.00 11.80
C GLN A 41 -6.11 -11.43 12.95
N ASP A 42 -6.16 -12.70 13.38
CA ASP A 42 -5.26 -13.24 14.42
C ASP A 42 -3.79 -13.07 14.04
N ILE A 43 -3.42 -13.41 12.79
CA ILE A 43 -2.04 -13.26 12.29
C ILE A 43 -1.66 -11.78 12.20
N LEU A 44 -2.60 -10.93 11.81
CA LEU A 44 -2.35 -9.50 11.73
C LEU A 44 -2.15 -8.91 13.13
N GLU A 45 -2.99 -9.27 14.10
CA GLU A 45 -2.87 -8.85 15.51
C GLU A 45 -1.52 -9.30 16.08
N GLU A 46 -1.14 -10.57 15.89
CA GLU A 46 0.18 -11.09 16.29
C GLU A 46 1.32 -10.30 15.61
N PHE A 47 1.20 -9.98 14.33
CA PHE A 47 2.17 -9.16 13.60
C PHE A 47 2.30 -7.74 14.16
N LEU A 48 1.20 -7.15 14.64
CA LEU A 48 1.14 -5.79 15.17
C LEU A 48 1.60 -5.70 16.63
N GLU A 49 1.54 -6.80 17.38
CA GLU A 49 2.11 -6.88 18.73
C GLU A 49 3.65 -6.95 18.71
N LEU A 50 4.25 -7.54 17.67
CA LEU A 50 5.70 -7.72 17.58
C LEU A 50 6.50 -6.41 17.67
N PRO A 51 6.13 -5.30 16.99
CA PRO A 51 6.82 -4.01 17.11
C PRO A 51 6.96 -3.50 18.56
N TYR A 52 6.05 -3.84 19.47
CA TYR A 52 6.07 -3.38 20.87
C TYR A 52 7.07 -4.14 21.75
N GLN A 53 7.62 -5.26 21.27
CA GLN A 53 8.65 -6.00 21.97
C GLN A 53 10.03 -5.39 21.69
N GLU A 54 10.30 -4.26 22.34
CA GLU A 54 11.61 -3.60 22.33
C GLU A 54 12.66 -4.61 22.86
N ASN A 55 13.78 -4.77 22.15
CA ASN A 55 14.97 -5.60 22.50
C ASN A 55 15.09 -7.03 21.94
N LYS A 56 14.12 -7.57 21.19
CA LYS A 56 14.28 -8.89 20.53
C LYS A 56 14.51 -8.75 19.02
N ASN A 57 15.25 -9.68 18.42
CA ASN A 57 15.29 -9.79 16.96
C ASN A 57 14.00 -10.46 16.48
N LEU A 58 13.05 -9.65 16.02
CA LEU A 58 11.74 -10.11 15.55
C LEU A 58 11.63 -10.10 14.03
N ALA A 59 12.70 -9.75 13.31
CA ALA A 59 12.71 -9.78 11.85
C ALA A 59 12.34 -11.18 11.32
N ALA A 60 12.83 -12.23 11.98
CA ALA A 60 12.53 -13.59 11.57
C ALA A 60 11.06 -14.01 11.81
N PRO A 61 10.52 -13.83 13.02
CA PRO A 61 9.09 -13.95 13.31
C PRO A 61 8.20 -13.15 12.37
N MET A 62 8.49 -11.86 12.14
CA MET A 62 7.69 -10.99 11.27
C MET A 62 7.61 -11.52 9.84
N VAL A 63 8.74 -11.91 9.23
CA VAL A 63 8.74 -12.54 7.89
C VAL A 63 7.91 -13.82 7.88
N SER A 64 8.01 -14.64 8.94
CA SER A 64 7.26 -15.89 9.02
C SER A 64 5.75 -15.65 9.10
N LEU A 65 5.32 -14.62 9.84
CA LEU A 65 3.92 -14.23 9.95
C LEU A 65 3.40 -13.64 8.64
N VAL A 66 4.16 -12.78 7.98
CA VAL A 66 3.79 -12.25 6.67
C VAL A 66 3.67 -13.39 5.64
N ARG A 67 4.56 -14.38 5.67
CA ARG A 67 4.46 -15.57 4.81
C ARG A 67 3.23 -16.40 5.15
N LYS A 68 2.93 -16.61 6.44
CA LYS A 68 1.72 -17.31 6.91
C LYS A 68 0.46 -16.56 6.47
N TYR A 69 0.45 -15.24 6.60
CA TYR A 69 -0.61 -14.34 6.12
C TYR A 69 -0.82 -14.50 4.62
N GLN A 70 0.26 -14.46 3.84
CA GLN A 70 0.22 -14.61 2.39
C GLN A 70 -0.34 -15.99 1.97
N VAL A 71 0.04 -17.06 2.65
CA VAL A 71 -0.50 -18.41 2.41
C VAL A 71 -2.00 -18.44 2.67
N HIS A 72 -2.47 -17.77 3.72
CA HIS A 72 -3.89 -17.68 4.00
C HIS A 72 -4.62 -16.68 3.11
N TYR A 73 -3.96 -15.66 2.55
CA TYR A 73 -4.55 -14.61 1.73
C TYR A 73 -4.68 -14.99 0.25
N LEU A 74 -3.74 -15.76 -0.30
CA LEU A 74 -3.82 -16.30 -1.66
C LEU A 74 -4.59 -17.62 -1.63
N PHE A 75 -5.79 -17.66 -2.20
CA PHE A 75 -6.49 -18.93 -2.40
C PHE A 75 -5.61 -19.86 -3.25
N PRO A 76 -5.47 -21.15 -2.91
CA PRO A 76 -4.94 -22.09 -3.87
C PRO A 76 -5.90 -22.10 -5.08
N ASP A 77 -5.37 -21.87 -6.28
CA ASP A 77 -6.18 -21.68 -7.50
C ASP A 77 -7.13 -22.86 -7.77
N ARG A 78 -6.72 -24.07 -7.36
CA ARG A 78 -7.47 -25.31 -7.62
C ARG A 78 -8.82 -25.36 -6.89
N PRO A 79 -8.91 -25.31 -5.55
CA PRO A 79 -10.20 -25.39 -4.86
C PRO A 79 -11.13 -24.22 -5.18
N GLY A 80 -10.61 -22.99 -5.33
CA GLY A 80 -11.44 -21.84 -5.70
C GLY A 80 -12.12 -22.04 -7.05
N ARG A 81 -11.36 -22.53 -8.04
CA ARG A 81 -11.89 -22.87 -9.37
C ARG A 81 -12.87 -24.04 -9.33
N THR A 82 -12.64 -25.06 -8.49
CA THR A 82 -13.58 -26.18 -8.34
C THR A 82 -14.91 -25.74 -7.73
N ILE A 83 -14.89 -24.87 -6.71
CA ILE A 83 -16.11 -24.34 -6.08
C ILE A 83 -16.87 -23.48 -7.09
N LEU A 84 -16.19 -22.58 -7.79
CA LEU A 84 -16.81 -21.76 -8.83
C LEU A 84 -17.37 -22.61 -9.97
N PHE A 85 -16.67 -23.67 -10.38
CA PHE A 85 -17.15 -24.61 -11.38
C PHE A 85 -18.39 -25.37 -10.92
N TYR A 86 -18.40 -25.87 -9.68
CA TYR A 86 -19.57 -26.55 -9.11
C TYR A 86 -20.79 -25.61 -9.05
N LEU A 87 -20.56 -24.35 -8.68
CA LEU A 87 -21.60 -23.34 -8.66
C LEU A 87 -22.10 -23.02 -10.07
N ASP A 88 -21.20 -22.80 -11.02
CA ASP A 88 -21.57 -22.55 -12.42
C ASP A 88 -22.33 -23.74 -13.02
N PHE A 89 -21.89 -24.97 -12.71
CA PHE A 89 -22.54 -26.20 -13.15
C PHE A 89 -23.95 -26.37 -12.56
N THR A 90 -24.13 -26.12 -11.26
CA THR A 90 -25.45 -26.21 -10.61
C THR A 90 -26.40 -25.13 -11.11
N LEU A 91 -25.92 -23.88 -11.29
CA LEU A 91 -26.71 -22.80 -11.90
C LEU A 91 -27.13 -23.12 -13.33
N LEU A 92 -26.21 -23.67 -14.13
CA LEU A 92 -26.49 -24.07 -15.51
C LEU A 92 -27.50 -25.22 -15.56
N LEU A 93 -27.33 -26.25 -14.72
CA LEU A 93 -28.25 -27.38 -14.64
C LEU A 93 -29.66 -26.92 -14.28
N ILE A 94 -29.79 -26.06 -13.27
CA ILE A 94 -31.07 -25.46 -12.88
C ILE A 94 -31.63 -24.67 -14.06
N GLY A 95 -30.85 -23.77 -14.66
CA GLY A 95 -31.28 -23.00 -15.83
C GLY A 95 -31.76 -23.87 -17.00
N LEU A 96 -31.10 -25.01 -17.27
CA LEU A 96 -31.49 -25.95 -18.31
C LEU A 96 -32.78 -26.71 -17.98
N ILE A 97 -32.93 -27.21 -16.75
CA ILE A 97 -34.17 -27.86 -16.30
C ILE A 97 -35.34 -26.88 -16.42
N TRP A 98 -35.10 -25.62 -16.07
CA TRP A 98 -36.07 -24.54 -16.17
C TRP A 98 -36.49 -24.25 -17.60
N LEU A 99 -35.52 -24.07 -18.51
CA LEU A 99 -35.77 -23.89 -19.94
C LEU A 99 -36.49 -25.09 -20.55
N TRP A 100 -36.13 -26.30 -20.11
CA TRP A 100 -36.77 -27.53 -20.58
C TRP A 100 -38.24 -27.60 -20.19
N VAL A 101 -38.57 -27.33 -18.92
CA VAL A 101 -39.97 -27.30 -18.47
C VAL A 101 -40.74 -26.20 -19.20
N LEU A 102 -40.13 -25.03 -19.40
CA LEU A 102 -40.76 -23.93 -20.14
C LEU A 102 -40.94 -24.24 -21.62
N PHE A 103 -40.06 -25.02 -22.24
CA PHE A 103 -40.22 -25.47 -23.62
C PHE A 103 -41.42 -26.42 -23.76
N TRP A 104 -41.54 -27.41 -22.87
CA TRP A 104 -42.66 -28.34 -22.85
C TRP A 104 -44.00 -27.70 -22.46
N ALA A 105 -43.94 -26.58 -21.76
CA ALA A 105 -45.09 -25.79 -21.33
C ALA A 105 -45.78 -25.00 -22.45
N ILE A 106 -45.08 -24.73 -23.56
CA ILE A 106 -45.56 -23.84 -24.61
C ILE A 106 -46.54 -24.60 -25.51
N ASP A 107 -47.83 -24.47 -25.20
CA ASP A 107 -48.91 -24.70 -26.16
C ASP A 107 -49.22 -23.37 -26.87
N GLY A 108 -49.19 -23.34 -28.21
CA GLY A 108 -49.54 -22.12 -28.98
C GLY A 108 -51.02 -21.74 -28.85
N PRO A 109 -51.44 -20.47 -29.08
CA PRO A 109 -50.70 -19.26 -29.43
C PRO A 109 -50.24 -18.39 -28.24
N VAL A 110 -49.21 -17.57 -28.46
CA VAL A 110 -48.55 -16.74 -27.43
C VAL A 110 -49.50 -15.67 -26.88
N ARG A 111 -49.88 -15.81 -25.61
CA ARG A 111 -50.70 -14.81 -24.89
C ARG A 111 -49.82 -13.67 -24.36
N PRO A 112 -50.36 -12.45 -24.16
CA PRO A 112 -49.61 -11.33 -23.58
C PRO A 112 -49.04 -11.63 -22.19
N LEU A 113 -49.66 -12.55 -21.44
CA LEU A 113 -49.16 -13.04 -20.16
C LEU A 113 -47.74 -13.64 -20.27
N PHE A 114 -47.39 -14.22 -21.42
CA PHE A 114 -46.07 -14.81 -21.67
C PHE A 114 -44.92 -13.80 -21.54
N TRP A 115 -45.14 -12.54 -21.97
CA TRP A 115 -44.12 -11.49 -21.87
C TRP A 115 -43.83 -11.11 -20.41
N PHE A 116 -44.87 -11.05 -19.58
CA PHE A 116 -44.71 -10.80 -18.15
C PHE A 116 -43.93 -11.95 -17.46
N GLN A 117 -44.21 -13.19 -17.85
CA GLN A 117 -43.49 -14.37 -17.34
C GLN A 117 -42.02 -14.38 -17.77
N GLY A 118 -41.74 -14.00 -19.03
CA GLY A 118 -40.38 -13.83 -19.55
C GLY A 118 -39.58 -12.75 -18.82
N LEU A 119 -40.21 -11.60 -18.51
CA LEU A 119 -39.59 -10.54 -17.70
C LEU A 119 -39.19 -11.06 -16.31
N LEU A 120 -40.09 -11.82 -15.67
CA LEU A 120 -39.87 -12.34 -14.32
C LEU A 120 -38.73 -13.36 -14.28
N LEU A 121 -38.63 -14.21 -15.31
CA LEU A 121 -37.48 -15.11 -15.53
C LEU A 121 -36.17 -14.35 -15.75
N LEU A 122 -36.20 -13.26 -16.54
CA LEU A 122 -35.03 -12.41 -16.75
C LEU A 122 -34.56 -11.77 -15.45
N LEU A 123 -35.49 -11.35 -14.59
CA LEU A 123 -35.20 -10.80 -13.27
C LEU A 123 -34.56 -11.85 -12.34
N ILE A 124 -35.06 -13.09 -12.36
CA ILE A 124 -34.47 -14.22 -11.64
C ILE A 124 -33.04 -14.51 -12.15
N GLY A 125 -32.85 -14.56 -13.48
CA GLY A 125 -31.53 -14.74 -14.09
C GLY A 125 -30.55 -13.60 -13.75
N GLY A 126 -31.03 -12.36 -13.73
CA GLY A 126 -30.26 -11.19 -13.32
C GLY A 126 -29.78 -11.28 -11.86
N ASN A 127 -30.66 -11.70 -10.96
CA ASN A 127 -30.30 -11.95 -9.55
C ASN A 127 -29.24 -13.05 -9.42
N MET A 128 -29.34 -14.14 -10.19
CA MET A 128 -28.34 -15.21 -10.19
C MET A 128 -26.97 -14.70 -10.68
N PHE A 129 -26.95 -13.84 -11.71
CA PHE A 129 -25.72 -13.24 -12.23
C PHE A 129 -25.06 -12.30 -11.20
N LEU A 130 -25.86 -11.46 -10.54
CA LEU A 130 -25.36 -10.56 -9.50
C LEU A 130 -24.79 -11.36 -8.32
N PHE A 131 -25.47 -12.43 -7.91
CA PHE A 131 -25.00 -13.34 -6.87
C PHE A 131 -23.70 -14.05 -7.26
N ARG A 132 -23.58 -14.54 -8.50
CA ARG A 132 -22.33 -15.10 -9.03
C ARG A 132 -21.18 -14.10 -8.91
N ARG A 133 -21.43 -12.83 -9.28
CA ARG A 133 -20.43 -11.77 -9.18
C ARG A 133 -20.01 -11.51 -7.74
N LEU A 134 -20.93 -11.48 -6.80
CA LEU A 134 -20.65 -11.33 -5.36
C LEU A 134 -19.87 -12.51 -4.80
N LEU A 135 -20.16 -13.74 -5.23
CA LEU A 135 -19.42 -14.93 -4.80
C LEU A 135 -18.01 -14.98 -5.38
N GLN A 136 -17.83 -14.63 -6.66
CA GLN A 136 -16.49 -14.49 -7.24
C GLN A 136 -15.66 -13.46 -6.48
N GLN A 137 -16.30 -12.32 -6.14
CA GLN A 137 -15.70 -11.25 -5.36
C GLN A 137 -15.36 -11.62 -3.91
N THR A 138 -16.12 -12.55 -3.33
CA THR A 138 -15.91 -13.04 -1.96
C THR A 138 -14.86 -14.14 -1.91
N ILE A 139 -14.82 -15.03 -2.91
CA ILE A 139 -13.85 -16.14 -3.00
C ILE A 139 -12.47 -15.62 -3.38
N ASN A 140 -12.39 -14.63 -4.27
CA ASN A 140 -11.13 -14.01 -4.65
C ASN A 140 -11.05 -12.57 -4.10
N PRO A 141 -10.61 -12.37 -2.84
CA PRO A 141 -10.49 -11.02 -2.28
C PRO A 141 -9.36 -10.21 -2.92
N THR A 142 -8.50 -10.83 -3.74
CA THR A 142 -7.38 -10.13 -4.38
C THR A 142 -7.90 -9.02 -5.29
N GLY A 143 -7.61 -7.76 -4.93
CA GLY A 143 -7.98 -6.59 -5.71
C GLY A 143 -9.42 -6.10 -5.54
N ASN A 144 -10.22 -6.67 -4.64
CA ASN A 144 -11.59 -6.20 -4.42
C ASN A 144 -11.60 -4.95 -3.52
N PRO A 145 -12.08 -3.78 -4.00
CA PRO A 145 -12.14 -2.56 -3.21
C PRO A 145 -12.99 -2.68 -1.95
N LEU A 146 -13.92 -3.64 -1.89
CA LEU A 146 -14.78 -3.86 -0.72
C LEU A 146 -14.05 -4.51 0.45
N PHE A 147 -13.07 -5.39 0.19
CA PHE A 147 -12.35 -6.14 1.23
C PHE A 147 -11.00 -5.52 1.60
N ASN A 148 -10.38 -4.75 0.70
CA ASN A 148 -9.13 -4.03 0.95
C ASN A 148 -9.12 -3.16 2.25
N PRO A 149 -10.24 -2.57 2.70
CA PRO A 149 -10.27 -1.81 3.95
C PRO A 149 -10.45 -2.67 5.20
N ILE A 150 -10.71 -3.98 5.07
CA ILE A 150 -10.91 -4.92 6.17
C ILE A 150 -9.72 -5.89 6.26
N ILE A 151 -9.13 -6.23 5.11
CA ILE A 151 -8.02 -7.17 4.97
C ILE A 151 -7.01 -6.57 4.00
N PRO A 152 -5.85 -6.10 4.49
CA PRO A 152 -4.82 -5.61 3.60
C PRO A 152 -4.35 -6.67 2.61
N PRO A 153 -4.06 -6.30 1.34
CA PRO A 153 -3.21 -7.12 0.51
C PRO A 153 -1.82 -7.25 1.16
N PRO A 154 -1.16 -8.41 1.02
CA PRO A 154 0.13 -8.68 1.68
C PRO A 154 1.21 -7.68 1.29
N GLU A 155 1.17 -7.14 0.07
CA GLU A 155 2.08 -6.09 -0.41
C GLU A 155 1.97 -4.78 0.38
N ARG A 156 0.82 -4.51 1.03
CA ARG A 156 0.65 -3.31 1.87
C ARG A 156 1.16 -3.52 3.30
N LEU A 157 1.46 -4.75 3.71
CA LEU A 157 2.02 -5.02 5.05
C LEU A 157 3.47 -4.55 5.22
N ARG A 158 4.16 -4.18 4.13
CA ARG A 158 5.48 -3.53 4.19
C ARG A 158 5.41 -2.00 4.15
N SER A 159 4.26 -1.43 3.81
CA SER A 159 4.10 0.03 3.75
C SER A 159 3.93 0.55 5.16
N VAL A 160 4.91 1.34 5.60
CA VAL A 160 4.91 1.97 6.93
C VAL A 160 3.73 2.93 7.06
N SER A 161 3.46 3.67 6.00
CA SER A 161 2.35 4.63 5.94
C SER A 161 0.98 3.96 6.01
N TYR A 162 0.85 2.78 5.40
CA TYR A 162 -0.37 2.00 5.46
C TYR A 162 -0.55 1.42 6.86
N LEU A 163 0.47 0.80 7.45
CA LEU A 163 0.38 0.20 8.78
C LEU A 163 0.04 1.23 9.87
N SER A 164 0.63 2.43 9.81
CA SER A 164 0.34 3.48 10.79
C SER A 164 -1.11 3.96 10.71
N ARG A 165 -1.65 4.17 9.51
CA ARG A 165 -3.05 4.57 9.31
C ARG A 165 -4.04 3.45 9.62
N TYR A 166 -3.67 2.21 9.30
CA TYR A 166 -4.57 1.08 9.37
C TYR A 166 -4.77 0.61 10.81
N VAL A 167 -3.72 0.65 11.63
CA VAL A 167 -3.73 0.03 12.97
C VAL A 167 -3.28 0.98 14.08
N ASN A 168 -3.05 2.25 13.76
CA ASN A 168 -2.60 3.24 14.75
C ASN A 168 -1.34 2.78 15.51
N VAL A 169 -0.48 1.99 14.85
CA VAL A 169 0.81 1.56 15.39
C VAL A 169 1.81 2.67 15.18
N SER A 170 2.65 2.91 16.20
CA SER A 170 3.66 3.96 16.11
C SER A 170 4.65 3.63 15.00
N VAL A 171 4.83 4.54 14.04
CA VAL A 171 5.81 4.34 12.96
C VAL A 171 7.21 4.10 13.53
N LYS A 172 7.55 4.75 14.65
CA LYS A 172 8.82 4.54 15.34
C LYS A 172 9.07 3.06 15.67
N SER A 173 8.09 2.36 16.24
CA SER A 173 8.27 0.94 16.60
C SER A 173 8.47 0.05 15.36
N ILE A 174 7.72 0.31 14.28
CA ILE A 174 7.85 -0.42 13.01
C ILE A 174 9.24 -0.20 12.42
N LEU A 175 9.70 1.05 12.37
CA LEU A 175 11.01 1.41 11.84
C LEU A 175 12.17 0.89 12.70
N GLN A 176 11.99 0.79 14.01
CA GLN A 176 12.98 0.14 14.87
C GLN A 176 13.18 -1.34 14.51
N GLN A 177 12.14 -2.05 14.07
CA GLN A 177 12.24 -3.43 13.57
C GLN A 177 12.89 -3.52 12.18
N ALA A 178 12.87 -2.44 11.39
CA ALA A 178 13.61 -2.35 10.12
C ALA A 178 15.13 -2.46 10.32
N ARG A 179 15.61 -2.05 11.51
CA ARG A 179 17.02 -2.05 11.92
C ARG A 179 17.93 -1.44 10.86
N PHE A 180 17.79 -0.13 10.71
CA PHE A 180 18.64 0.63 9.80
C PHE A 180 20.11 0.54 10.21
N ALA A 181 20.96 0.28 9.23
CA ALA A 181 22.39 0.47 9.33
C ALA A 181 22.87 1.23 8.09
N LEU A 182 23.73 2.23 8.30
CA LEU A 182 24.30 3.01 7.22
C LEU A 182 25.72 2.50 6.97
N VAL A 183 26.02 2.20 5.70
CA VAL A 183 27.32 1.68 5.29
C VAL A 183 27.83 2.52 4.13
N MET A 184 29.07 2.97 4.25
CA MET A 184 29.81 3.64 3.19
C MET A 184 30.92 2.71 2.72
N THR A 185 30.87 2.34 1.44
CA THR A 185 31.93 1.53 0.81
C THR A 185 33.17 2.38 0.52
N GLY A 186 34.32 1.73 0.34
CA GLY A 186 35.58 2.38 -0.06
C GLY A 186 35.45 3.25 -1.32
N ASP A 187 34.57 2.86 -2.26
CA ASP A 187 34.30 3.61 -3.50
C ASP A 187 33.51 4.92 -3.29
N GLY A 188 33.18 5.24 -2.03
CA GLY A 188 32.38 6.41 -1.63
C GLY A 188 30.88 6.22 -1.79
N GLU A 189 30.39 5.02 -2.09
CA GLU A 189 28.96 4.75 -2.22
C GLU A 189 28.32 4.53 -0.85
N LEU A 190 27.28 5.31 -0.56
CA LEU A 190 26.53 5.27 0.69
C LEU A 190 25.27 4.42 0.50
N ARG A 191 25.16 3.36 1.32
CA ARG A 191 24.05 2.40 1.28
C ARG A 191 23.35 2.32 2.63
N LEU A 192 22.03 2.38 2.60
CA LEU A 192 21.17 2.08 3.74
C LEU A 192 20.83 0.59 3.73
N LYS A 193 21.33 -0.14 4.72
CA LYS A 193 20.96 -1.53 4.96
C LYS A 193 19.73 -1.59 5.86
N GLN A 194 18.77 -2.41 5.48
CA GLN A 194 17.57 -2.72 6.26
C GLN A 194 17.51 -4.22 6.52
N GLU A 195 17.38 -4.63 7.78
CA GLU A 195 17.15 -6.05 8.11
C GLU A 195 15.75 -6.48 7.65
N LEU A 196 14.76 -5.59 7.75
CA LEU A 196 13.38 -5.80 7.29
C LEU A 196 12.99 -4.73 6.27
N SER A 197 12.51 -5.17 5.10
CA SER A 197 12.25 -4.29 3.96
C SER A 197 10.95 -3.47 4.08
N PHE A 198 10.97 -2.40 4.86
CA PHE A 198 9.86 -1.47 4.98
C PHE A 198 9.97 -0.34 3.96
N ASP A 199 8.84 0.08 3.38
CA ASP A 199 8.79 1.11 2.35
C ASP A 199 7.66 2.14 2.58
N ASP A 200 7.43 2.99 1.58
CA ASP A 200 6.36 4.00 1.55
C ASP A 200 6.59 5.16 2.53
N PHE A 201 7.81 5.71 2.50
CA PHE A 201 8.18 6.93 3.19
C PHE A 201 9.18 7.77 2.38
N TYR A 202 9.17 9.07 2.62
CA TYR A 202 10.21 9.97 2.10
C TYR A 202 11.35 10.05 3.09
N TYR A 203 12.57 10.25 2.59
CA TYR A 203 13.74 10.39 3.43
C TYR A 203 14.57 11.60 3.05
N LEU A 204 15.28 12.13 4.04
CA LEU A 204 16.30 13.16 3.91
C LEU A 204 17.50 12.74 4.77
N LEU A 205 18.65 12.51 4.15
CA LEU A 205 19.88 12.12 4.81
C LEU A 205 20.88 13.27 4.75
N HIS A 206 21.37 13.70 5.90
CA HIS A 206 22.34 14.78 6.05
C HIS A 206 23.60 14.28 6.76
N CYS A 207 24.76 14.53 6.14
CA CYS A 207 26.08 14.25 6.69
C CYS A 207 26.81 15.58 6.94
N PRO A 208 26.74 16.15 8.15
CA PRO A 208 27.30 17.49 8.43
C PRO A 208 28.82 17.58 8.26
N THR A 209 29.56 16.50 8.53
CA THR A 209 31.03 16.52 8.41
C THR A 209 31.51 16.54 6.96
N GLN A 210 30.70 16.06 6.04
CA GLN A 210 31.05 15.93 4.61
C GLN A 210 30.26 16.91 3.74
N ASP A 211 29.46 17.80 4.36
CA ASP A 211 28.57 18.73 3.68
C ASP A 211 27.76 18.04 2.57
N TRP A 212 27.17 16.89 2.89
CA TRP A 212 26.50 16.03 1.91
C TRP A 212 25.05 15.77 2.29
N LEU A 213 24.19 15.81 1.27
CA LEU A 213 22.75 15.65 1.39
C LEU A 213 22.24 14.62 0.37
N ALA A 214 21.30 13.77 0.77
CA ALA A 214 20.49 12.96 -0.14
C ALA A 214 19.03 12.96 0.27
N TRP A 215 18.13 12.90 -0.71
CA TRP A 215 16.70 12.79 -0.47
C TRP A 215 16.00 12.01 -1.57
N GLY A 216 14.82 11.50 -1.23
CA GLY A 216 13.96 10.84 -2.19
C GLY A 216 12.82 10.09 -1.53
N GLU A 217 12.10 9.34 -2.35
CA GLU A 217 11.05 8.43 -1.91
C GLU A 217 11.58 6.99 -1.90
N LEU A 218 11.33 6.26 -0.81
CA LEU A 218 11.63 4.83 -0.77
C LEU A 218 10.38 4.02 -1.12
N ARG A 219 10.38 3.44 -2.32
CA ARG A 219 9.42 2.41 -2.74
C ARG A 219 10.17 1.17 -3.18
N LEU A 220 9.88 0.04 -2.54
CA LEU A 220 10.51 -1.22 -2.89
C LEU A 220 9.57 -2.00 -3.79
N ALA A 221 10.08 -2.66 -4.82
CA ALA A 221 9.29 -3.55 -5.66
C ALA A 221 10.08 -4.85 -5.82
N PHE A 222 9.53 -5.94 -5.28
CA PHE A 222 10.18 -7.25 -5.36
C PHE A 222 9.59 -8.03 -6.51
N PRO A 223 10.42 -8.69 -7.33
CA PRO A 223 9.92 -9.64 -8.31
C PRO A 223 9.17 -10.77 -7.60
N PRO A 224 8.14 -11.35 -8.24
CA PRO A 224 7.47 -12.52 -7.70
C PRO A 224 8.45 -13.68 -7.55
N ASP A 225 8.20 -14.55 -6.58
CA ASP A 225 9.02 -15.72 -6.31
C ASP A 225 9.09 -16.61 -7.58
N PRO A 226 10.29 -16.95 -8.08
CA PRO A 226 10.46 -17.70 -9.32
C PRO A 226 9.85 -19.11 -9.26
N ILE A 227 9.70 -19.70 -8.07
CA ILE A 227 9.17 -21.05 -7.91
C ILE A 227 7.64 -21.02 -7.78
N THR A 228 7.12 -20.11 -6.95
CA THR A 228 5.70 -20.10 -6.61
C THR A 228 4.88 -19.11 -7.45
N GLY A 229 5.53 -18.16 -8.13
CA GLY A 229 4.89 -17.07 -8.86
C GLY A 229 4.17 -16.06 -7.96
N LYS A 230 4.29 -16.20 -6.63
CA LYS A 230 3.57 -15.38 -5.66
C LYS A 230 4.36 -14.09 -5.38
N PRO A 231 3.68 -12.96 -5.12
CA PRO A 231 4.36 -11.72 -4.76
C PRO A 231 5.18 -11.91 -3.47
N VAL A 232 6.39 -11.37 -3.39
CA VAL A 232 7.17 -11.43 -2.14
C VAL A 232 6.94 -10.11 -1.41
N PRO A 233 6.08 -10.06 -0.37
CA PRO A 233 5.72 -8.80 0.27
C PRO A 233 6.87 -8.21 1.07
N LEU A 234 7.80 -9.04 1.57
CA LEU A 234 8.84 -8.60 2.48
C LEU A 234 10.10 -9.47 2.32
N GLN A 235 11.27 -8.82 2.24
CA GLN A 235 12.59 -9.44 2.15
C GLN A 235 13.47 -9.04 3.34
N ARG A 236 14.52 -9.82 3.57
CA ARG A 236 15.51 -9.54 4.62
C ARG A 236 16.78 -8.97 4.01
N ASN A 237 17.48 -8.15 4.78
CA ASN A 237 18.82 -7.65 4.47
C ASN A 237 18.88 -6.92 3.12
N VAL A 238 17.98 -5.99 2.90
CA VAL A 238 17.94 -5.17 1.69
C VAL A 238 18.96 -4.04 1.79
N GLU A 239 19.78 -3.87 0.76
CA GLU A 239 20.69 -2.74 0.62
C GLU A 239 20.11 -1.71 -0.36
N ILE A 240 20.01 -0.45 0.08
CA ILE A 240 19.45 0.64 -0.72
C ILE A 240 20.56 1.66 -0.98
N PRO A 241 20.96 1.88 -2.24
CA PRO A 241 21.91 2.94 -2.56
C PRO A 241 21.26 4.32 -2.35
N LEU A 242 21.90 5.17 -1.56
CA LEU A 242 21.44 6.54 -1.30
C LEU A 242 22.20 7.58 -2.14
N GLY A 243 23.42 7.26 -2.56
CA GLY A 243 24.22 8.10 -3.44
C GLY A 243 25.71 7.85 -3.28
N ARG A 244 26.53 8.62 -4.01
CA ARG A 244 27.98 8.52 -3.98
C ARG A 244 28.60 9.84 -3.52
N LEU A 245 29.55 9.77 -2.59
CA LEU A 245 30.38 10.90 -2.20
C LEU A 245 31.55 11.02 -3.18
N ALA A 246 31.69 12.19 -3.81
CA ALA A 246 32.66 12.43 -4.88
C ALA A 246 34.11 12.64 -4.38
N SER A 247 34.36 12.64 -3.07
CA SER A 247 35.57 13.26 -2.49
C SER A 247 36.42 12.39 -1.57
N PHE A 248 36.11 11.11 -1.36
CA PHE A 248 36.89 10.30 -0.40
C PHE A 248 38.26 9.82 -0.94
N ASP A 249 38.48 9.83 -2.27
CA ASP A 249 39.56 9.05 -2.89
C ASP A 249 40.73 9.84 -3.50
N ARG A 250 40.85 11.16 -3.28
CA ARG A 250 42.04 11.89 -3.79
C ARG A 250 43.27 11.86 -2.88
N ALA A 251 43.20 11.24 -1.71
CA ALA A 251 44.30 11.26 -0.74
C ALA A 251 45.08 9.94 -0.60
N SER A 252 44.61 8.82 -1.16
CA SER A 252 45.20 7.49 -0.90
C SER A 252 45.92 6.85 -2.09
N THR A 253 45.79 7.39 -3.32
CA THR A 253 46.44 6.85 -4.53
C THR A 253 47.38 7.87 -5.16
N GLY A 254 48.49 8.17 -4.47
CA GLY A 254 49.52 9.08 -4.97
C GLY A 254 50.83 8.88 -4.26
N THR A 255 51.59 7.86 -4.68
CA THR A 255 52.94 7.59 -4.22
C THR A 255 53.88 8.75 -4.63
N ASN A 256 54.62 9.28 -3.64
CA ASN A 256 55.87 10.06 -3.72
C ASN A 256 55.83 11.51 -4.27
N ALA A 257 55.77 12.50 -3.36
CA ALA A 257 56.51 13.76 -3.46
C ALA A 257 56.65 14.47 -2.09
N VAL A 258 57.74 14.15 -1.40
CA VAL A 258 58.65 15.02 -0.63
C VAL A 258 58.20 16.47 -0.30
N THR A 259 58.12 16.74 1.01
CA THR A 259 58.30 18.02 1.76
C THR A 259 57.60 19.30 1.27
N GLN A 260 56.77 19.93 2.11
CA GLN A 260 57.17 20.94 3.11
C GLN A 260 55.94 21.59 3.80
N THR A 261 56.07 21.76 5.13
CA THR A 261 55.57 22.86 5.99
C THR A 261 54.08 23.21 6.06
N GLY A 262 53.47 22.80 7.19
CA GLY A 262 53.00 23.74 8.22
C GLY A 262 51.65 24.44 8.01
N ALA A 263 50.56 23.79 8.41
CA ALA A 263 49.47 24.33 9.24
C ALA A 263 48.33 23.29 9.33
N SER A 264 48.07 22.80 10.55
CA SER A 264 46.83 22.14 10.98
C SER A 264 46.15 21.20 9.97
N ALA A 265 46.74 20.03 9.72
CA ALA A 265 45.97 18.89 9.25
C ALA A 265 45.19 18.33 10.45
N GLU A 266 43.90 18.68 10.55
CA GLU A 266 42.99 18.03 11.47
C GLU A 266 43.04 16.51 11.23
N PRO A 267 43.22 15.69 12.26
CA PRO A 267 43.25 14.24 12.09
C PRO A 267 41.91 13.79 11.52
N CYS A 268 41.92 13.13 10.35
CA CYS A 268 40.74 12.51 9.74
C CYS A 268 39.90 11.83 10.82
N ALA A 269 38.73 12.40 11.14
CA ALA A 269 37.90 11.93 12.24
C ALA A 269 37.60 10.43 12.05
N SER A 270 37.90 9.64 13.08
CA SER A 270 37.70 8.19 13.08
C SER A 270 36.22 7.79 13.01
N SER A 271 35.33 8.73 13.35
CA SER A 271 33.90 8.63 13.13
C SER A 271 33.33 9.95 12.62
N PHE A 272 32.23 9.88 11.87
CA PHE A 272 31.43 11.05 11.54
C PHE A 272 29.93 10.77 11.75
N PRO A 273 29.16 11.76 12.23
CA PRO A 273 27.72 11.64 12.39
C PRO A 273 26.99 11.76 11.05
N ALA A 274 25.91 11.01 10.89
CA ALA A 274 24.95 11.15 9.81
C ALA A 274 23.53 11.10 10.38
N ILE A 275 22.64 11.96 9.88
CA ILE A 275 21.29 12.13 10.40
C ILE A 275 20.29 11.85 9.27
N LEU A 276 19.44 10.85 9.47
CA LEU A 276 18.37 10.50 8.53
C LEU A 276 17.02 10.92 9.10
N TYR A 277 16.32 11.79 8.39
CA TYR A 277 14.93 12.13 8.63
C TYR A 277 14.03 11.27 7.76
N ILE A 278 13.03 10.65 8.37
CA ILE A 278 12.02 9.82 7.71
C ILE A 278 10.66 10.51 7.85
N PHE A 279 10.00 10.74 6.72
CA PHE A 279 8.71 11.40 6.60
C PHE A 279 7.66 10.39 6.11
N PRO A 280 7.02 9.64 7.01
CA PRO A 280 6.01 8.64 6.64
C PRO A 280 4.67 9.29 6.28
N SER A 281 3.99 8.76 5.26
CA SER A 281 2.69 9.30 4.84
C SER A 281 1.58 9.08 5.89
N GLY A 282 1.26 10.09 6.71
CA GLY A 282 0.14 10.05 7.66
C GLY A 282 0.51 10.33 9.12
N GLU A 283 1.79 10.43 9.45
CA GLU A 283 2.22 10.98 10.73
C GLU A 283 2.34 12.50 10.66
N LYS A 284 2.26 13.15 11.82
CA LYS A 284 2.44 14.62 11.92
C LYS A 284 3.90 15.04 11.99
N HIS A 285 4.75 14.16 12.52
CA HIS A 285 6.13 14.46 12.87
C HIS A 285 7.09 13.47 12.21
N PRO A 286 8.23 13.93 11.69
CA PRO A 286 9.22 13.03 11.12
C PRO A 286 9.99 12.31 12.21
N ILE A 287 10.60 11.19 11.81
CA ILE A 287 11.45 10.38 12.68
C ILE A 287 12.90 10.66 12.30
N GLN A 288 13.67 11.12 13.27
CA GLN A 288 15.11 11.34 13.14
C GLN A 288 15.84 10.09 13.62
N VAL A 289 16.76 9.62 12.80
CA VAL A 289 17.61 8.46 13.05
C VAL A 289 19.06 8.94 13.00
N GLU A 290 19.77 8.80 14.11
CA GLU A 290 21.16 9.26 14.23
C GLU A 290 22.14 8.10 14.08
N PHE A 291 23.05 8.23 13.13
CA PHE A 291 24.10 7.25 12.85
C PHE A 291 25.46 7.83 13.25
N GLU A 292 26.25 7.02 13.97
CA GLU A 292 27.68 7.27 14.15
C GLU A 292 28.43 6.29 13.25
N LEU A 293 28.94 6.77 12.11
CA LEU A 293 29.71 5.98 11.16
C LEU A 293 31.15 5.89 11.64
N ARG A 294 31.63 4.68 11.93
CA ARG A 294 33.01 4.42 12.36
C ARG A 294 33.80 3.81 11.22
N LYS A 295 35.06 4.22 11.08
CA LYS A 295 35.96 3.65 10.09
C LYS A 295 36.31 2.20 10.45
N GLU A 296 36.06 1.28 9.53
CA GLU A 296 36.54 -0.11 9.55
C GLU A 296 37.50 -0.34 8.37
N GLU A 297 37.99 -1.57 8.18
CA GLU A 297 39.05 -1.90 7.22
C GLU A 297 38.68 -1.56 5.76
N VAL A 298 37.40 -1.66 5.38
CA VAL A 298 36.93 -1.56 3.98
C VAL A 298 35.90 -0.43 3.77
N GLY A 299 35.72 0.45 4.76
CA GLY A 299 34.73 1.52 4.66
C GLY A 299 34.33 2.10 6.01
N TYR A 300 33.16 2.74 6.04
CA TYR A 300 32.58 3.23 7.28
C TYR A 300 31.26 2.51 7.56
N HIS A 301 31.08 2.07 8.80
CA HIS A 301 29.91 1.31 9.22
C HIS A 301 29.28 1.98 10.43
N SER A 302 27.96 2.14 10.41
CA SER A 302 27.22 2.55 11.60
C SER A 302 27.04 1.37 12.54
N ARG A 303 26.94 1.66 13.84
CA ARG A 303 26.45 0.66 14.79
C ARG A 303 25.05 0.17 14.36
N PRO A 304 24.74 -1.12 14.55
CA PRO A 304 23.36 -1.56 14.47
C PRO A 304 22.58 -0.88 15.60
N PHE A 305 21.32 -0.53 15.35
CA PHE A 305 20.42 0.16 16.30
C PHE A 305 20.76 1.64 16.54
N PRO A 306 20.62 2.49 15.51
CA PRO A 306 20.70 3.94 15.70
C PRO A 306 19.60 4.44 16.64
N GLU A 307 19.88 5.51 17.38
CA GLU A 307 18.87 6.15 18.21
C GLU A 307 17.80 6.80 17.32
N MET A 308 16.53 6.49 17.61
CA MET A 308 15.38 7.02 16.87
C MET A 308 14.58 7.98 17.76
N THR A 309 14.41 9.21 17.29
CA THR A 309 13.66 10.25 17.99
C THR A 309 12.54 10.79 17.10
N VAL A 310 11.38 11.09 17.69
CA VAL A 310 10.28 11.75 16.98
C VAL A 310 10.50 13.25 17.12
N GLN A 311 10.58 13.95 15.99
CA GLN A 311 10.87 15.39 15.96
C GLN A 311 9.57 16.19 15.98
N SER A 312 9.06 16.51 17.18
CA SER A 312 7.82 17.28 17.35
C SER A 312 7.92 18.73 16.85
N THR A 313 9.12 19.27 16.70
CA THR A 313 9.37 20.63 16.21
C THR A 313 9.26 20.77 14.71
N ILE A 314 9.27 19.67 13.96
CA ILE A 314 9.16 19.68 12.52
C ILE A 314 7.73 19.29 12.14
N LEU A 315 7.07 20.16 11.39
CA LEU A 315 5.77 19.93 10.78
C LEU A 315 5.96 19.84 9.27
N TYR A 316 5.35 18.84 8.65
CA TYR A 316 5.38 18.64 7.21
C TYR A 316 4.01 18.25 6.70
N ARG A 317 3.81 18.44 5.39
CA ARG A 317 2.60 18.08 4.68
C ARG A 317 2.95 17.56 3.30
N PHE A 318 2.18 16.59 2.85
CA PHE A 318 2.17 16.19 1.46
C PHE A 318 1.15 17.03 0.69
N GLU A 319 1.61 17.84 -0.26
CA GLU A 319 0.76 18.48 -1.25
C GLU A 319 0.48 17.49 -2.38
N ALA A 320 -0.71 16.90 -2.38
CA ALA A 320 -1.23 16.21 -3.55
C ALA A 320 -1.59 17.28 -4.60
N GLU A 321 -0.98 17.22 -5.79
CA GLU A 321 -1.20 18.20 -6.85
C GLU A 321 -2.71 18.28 -7.20
N ARG A 322 -3.39 19.34 -6.75
CA ARG A 322 -4.84 19.55 -6.88
C ARG A 322 -5.27 19.99 -8.29
N ARG A 323 -4.87 19.28 -9.35
CA ARG A 323 -5.37 19.63 -10.70
C ARG A 323 -6.85 19.27 -10.94
N PHE A 324 -7.44 18.39 -10.14
CA PHE A 324 -8.83 17.93 -10.38
C PHE A 324 -9.95 18.77 -9.73
N GLU A 325 -9.67 19.67 -8.78
CA GLU A 325 -10.73 20.51 -8.19
C GLU A 325 -11.21 21.63 -9.13
N ARG A 326 -10.48 21.94 -10.21
CA ARG A 326 -10.89 22.96 -11.19
C ARG A 326 -11.84 22.46 -12.28
N PHE A 327 -11.87 21.14 -12.53
CA PHE A 327 -12.71 20.57 -13.59
C PHE A 327 -14.15 20.30 -13.13
N GLU A 328 -14.37 19.84 -11.89
CA GLU A 328 -15.73 19.63 -11.36
C GLU A 328 -16.48 20.94 -11.06
N ARG A 329 -15.77 22.02 -10.73
CA ARG A 329 -16.41 23.32 -10.49
C ARG A 329 -16.92 23.97 -11.79
N ASN A 330 -16.34 23.64 -12.95
CA ASN A 330 -16.76 24.20 -14.24
C ASN A 330 -17.91 23.45 -14.92
N GLU A 331 -18.15 22.17 -14.61
CA GLU A 331 -19.36 21.48 -15.10
C GLU A 331 -20.60 21.81 -14.26
N HIS A 332 -20.45 22.03 -12.95
CA HIS A 332 -21.58 22.44 -12.11
C HIS A 332 -22.04 23.90 -12.34
N ILE A 333 -21.16 24.78 -12.82
CA ILE A 333 -21.54 26.17 -13.15
C ILE A 333 -22.25 26.27 -14.52
N LYS A 334 -22.15 25.25 -15.39
CA LYS A 334 -22.87 25.26 -16.68
C LYS A 334 -24.29 24.67 -16.62
N VAL A 335 -24.64 23.94 -15.56
CA VAL A 335 -25.98 23.34 -15.39
C VAL A 335 -26.89 24.19 -14.48
N MET A 336 -26.33 25.12 -13.69
CA MET A 336 -27.07 25.93 -12.72
C MET A 336 -27.46 27.33 -13.25
N ASN A 337 -27.84 27.42 -14.52
CA ASN A 337 -28.46 28.63 -15.12
C ASN A 337 -29.79 28.31 -15.81
N ARG A 338 -30.44 27.21 -15.45
CA ARG A 338 -31.70 26.80 -16.08
C ARG A 338 -32.65 26.07 -15.13
N SER A 339 -32.91 26.66 -13.97
CA SER A 339 -34.08 26.29 -13.14
C SER A 339 -34.22 27.23 -11.95
N ASP A 340 -34.55 28.49 -12.22
CA ASP A 340 -35.31 29.30 -11.27
C ASP A 340 -36.77 28.89 -11.40
N HIS A 341 -37.30 28.18 -10.40
CA HIS A 341 -38.64 28.37 -9.83
C HIS A 341 -39.03 27.20 -8.92
N LEU A 342 -39.69 27.57 -7.81
CA LEU A 342 -40.45 26.77 -6.84
C LEU A 342 -39.72 26.36 -5.53
N GLU A 343 -39.63 27.38 -4.67
CA GLU A 343 -40.17 27.45 -3.30
C GLU A 343 -40.62 26.20 -2.52
N HIS A 344 -40.16 26.19 -1.27
CA HIS A 344 -40.83 25.79 -0.01
C HIS A 344 -41.25 24.32 0.22
N SER A 345 -40.54 23.64 1.13
CA SER A 345 -41.11 23.15 2.40
C SER A 345 -40.06 22.43 3.27
N ASP A 346 -39.78 23.05 4.42
CA ASP A 346 -39.52 22.50 5.75
C ASP A 346 -38.77 21.17 6.00
N ARG A 347 -37.60 21.35 6.63
CA ARG A 347 -37.16 20.86 7.96
C ARG A 347 -37.02 19.35 8.25
N LEU A 348 -35.87 19.10 8.91
CA LEU A 348 -35.41 17.94 9.71
C LEU A 348 -34.75 16.78 8.94
N ASP A 349 -33.43 16.85 8.78
CA ASP A 349 -32.51 16.09 9.64
C ASP A 349 -31.05 16.44 9.33
N GLN A 350 -30.50 17.31 10.18
CA GLN A 350 -29.16 17.83 10.09
C GLN A 350 -28.29 17.14 11.15
N SER A 351 -28.01 15.84 10.98
CA SER A 351 -27.16 15.09 11.92
C SER A 351 -26.63 13.75 11.38
N ALA A 352 -26.13 13.67 10.13
CA ALA A 352 -25.43 12.45 9.68
C ALA A 352 -24.45 12.63 8.48
N ARG A 353 -23.88 13.82 8.24
CA ARG A 353 -23.03 14.09 7.05
C ARG A 353 -21.57 14.47 7.35
N LEU A 354 -20.99 13.88 8.38
CA LEU A 354 -19.54 13.92 8.61
C LEU A 354 -19.07 12.52 8.95
N ASN A 355 -18.80 11.68 7.94
CA ASN A 355 -17.88 10.52 8.03
C ASN A 355 -17.72 9.73 6.71
N HIS A 356 -17.99 10.32 5.54
CA HIS A 356 -17.95 9.55 4.28
C HIS A 356 -17.09 10.12 3.16
N ARG A 357 -16.00 10.82 3.48
CA ARG A 357 -15.16 11.47 2.46
C ARG A 357 -13.72 10.98 2.30
N ASP A 358 -13.38 9.78 2.78
CA ASP A 358 -12.02 9.23 2.65
C ASP A 358 -11.91 7.87 1.92
N ARG A 359 -12.81 7.58 0.97
CA ARG A 359 -12.67 6.38 0.13
C ARG A 359 -12.95 6.66 -1.34
N LEU A 360 -11.97 7.25 -2.01
CA LEU A 360 -11.82 7.07 -3.46
C LEU A 360 -10.34 6.81 -3.78
N ASN A 361 -10.14 5.78 -4.60
CA ASN A 361 -8.89 5.07 -4.84
C ASN A 361 -7.73 5.99 -5.27
N ARG A 362 -6.61 5.81 -4.57
CA ARG A 362 -5.24 6.15 -4.98
C ARG A 362 -4.94 5.50 -6.34
N SER A 363 -4.94 6.30 -7.40
CA SER A 363 -4.11 6.09 -8.59
C SER A 363 -2.89 6.99 -8.44
N ASP A 364 -1.72 6.45 -8.75
CA ASP A 364 -0.41 7.09 -8.89
C ASP A 364 -0.41 8.64 -8.88
N ARG A 365 -0.33 9.26 -7.70
CA ARG A 365 -0.24 10.72 -7.55
C ARG A 365 1.14 11.11 -7.01
N LEU A 366 1.71 12.14 -7.64
CA LEU A 366 2.94 12.82 -7.24
C LEU A 366 2.58 13.69 -6.03
N ASP A 367 3.01 13.27 -4.85
CA ASP A 367 2.78 14.00 -3.60
C ASP A 367 4.04 14.82 -3.31
N ARG A 368 3.96 16.15 -3.30
CA ARG A 368 5.10 17.03 -2.96
C ARG A 368 5.27 17.07 -1.44
N LEU A 369 6.50 16.91 -0.93
CA LEU A 369 6.78 17.08 0.50
C LEU A 369 7.04 18.57 0.79
N ASP A 370 6.15 19.21 1.55
CA ASP A 370 6.34 20.56 2.03
C ASP A 370 6.56 20.58 3.55
N ILE A 371 7.69 21.13 3.96
CA ILE A 371 7.99 21.42 5.36
C ILE A 371 7.29 22.75 5.71
N LEU A 372 6.45 22.74 6.75
CA LEU A 372 5.67 23.90 7.20
C LEU A 372 6.42 24.69 8.27
N GLU A 373 7.01 23.99 9.22
CA GLU A 373 7.82 24.54 10.32
C GLU A 373 8.96 23.59 10.62
N ASP A 374 10.16 24.10 10.91
CA ASP A 374 11.35 23.26 11.07
C ASP A 374 12.19 23.52 12.34
N GLY A 375 11.75 24.42 13.22
CA GLY A 375 12.44 24.75 14.47
C GLY A 375 13.91 25.15 14.30
N GLY A 376 14.33 25.58 13.10
CA GLY A 376 15.73 25.91 12.78
C GLY A 376 16.62 24.72 12.42
N ARG A 377 16.17 23.48 12.61
CA ARG A 377 16.96 22.26 12.34
C ARG A 377 17.12 21.94 10.85
N LEU A 378 16.19 22.40 10.02
CA LEU A 378 16.21 22.16 8.58
C LEU A 378 16.67 23.40 7.78
N THR A 379 17.20 24.43 8.45
CA THR A 379 17.69 25.68 7.83
C THR A 379 18.78 25.45 6.80
N VAL A 380 19.61 24.41 6.99
CA VAL A 380 20.64 23.98 6.04
C VAL A 380 20.02 23.51 4.71
N PHE A 381 18.74 23.14 4.70
CA PHE A 381 18.02 22.58 3.55
C PHE A 381 17.10 23.58 2.85
N GLU A 382 16.92 24.81 3.37
CA GLU A 382 16.15 25.88 2.73
C GLU A 382 16.53 26.11 1.24
N PRO A 383 17.82 26.12 0.86
CA PRO A 383 18.22 26.27 -0.55
C PRO A 383 17.71 25.15 -1.47
N PHE A 384 17.45 23.96 -0.90
CA PHE A 384 17.03 22.78 -1.65
C PHE A 384 15.52 22.56 -1.61
N ARG A 385 14.76 23.43 -0.94
CA ARG A 385 13.32 23.26 -0.72
C ARG A 385 12.51 23.12 -2.00
N SER A 386 12.92 23.81 -3.06
CA SER A 386 12.29 23.73 -4.39
C SER A 386 12.52 22.40 -5.12
N TYR A 387 13.50 21.60 -4.67
CA TYR A 387 13.87 20.31 -5.28
C TYR A 387 13.29 19.10 -4.54
N PHE A 388 12.53 19.28 -3.45
CA PHE A 388 11.70 18.23 -2.83
C PHE A 388 10.43 17.93 -3.63
N ILE A 389 10.50 18.05 -4.96
CA ILE A 389 9.43 17.65 -5.87
C ILE A 389 9.51 16.14 -6.03
N CYS A 390 8.38 15.46 -5.83
CA CYS A 390 8.25 14.03 -6.07
C CYS A 390 8.25 13.74 -7.57
N ASP A 391 9.43 13.69 -8.17
CA ASP A 391 9.67 12.74 -9.26
C ASP A 391 10.22 11.48 -8.58
N ARG A 392 9.80 10.28 -9.01
CA ARG A 392 10.14 8.96 -8.41
C ARG A 392 11.64 8.59 -8.53
N GLU A 393 12.48 9.56 -8.23
CA GLU A 393 13.87 9.70 -8.59
C GLU A 393 14.63 10.06 -7.30
N ARG A 394 15.86 9.58 -7.21
CA ARG A 394 16.73 9.85 -6.06
C ARG A 394 17.66 10.98 -6.43
N TYR A 395 17.81 11.94 -5.53
CA TYR A 395 18.69 13.07 -5.72
C TYR A 395 19.70 13.12 -4.58
N PHE A 396 20.92 13.53 -4.92
CA PHE A 396 21.95 13.82 -3.95
C PHE A 396 22.65 15.12 -4.34
N CYS A 397 23.16 15.84 -3.34
CA CYS A 397 23.87 17.08 -3.56
C CYS A 397 24.95 17.24 -2.49
N PRO A 398 26.22 17.48 -2.86
CA PRO A 398 27.13 18.14 -1.94
C PRO A 398 26.64 19.58 -1.76
N LEU A 399 26.63 20.12 -0.54
CA LEU A 399 26.17 21.49 -0.24
C LEU A 399 26.99 22.56 -0.97
N SER A 400 28.16 22.20 -1.51
CA SER A 400 28.99 23.04 -2.38
C SER A 400 28.43 23.22 -3.81
N GLN A 401 27.49 22.38 -4.24
CA GLN A 401 26.86 22.46 -5.56
C GLN A 401 25.47 23.11 -5.47
N GLN A 402 25.16 23.99 -6.42
CA GLN A 402 23.88 24.69 -6.49
C GLN A 402 22.75 23.84 -7.10
N THR A 403 23.10 22.78 -7.84
CA THR A 403 22.13 21.94 -8.56
C THR A 403 22.25 20.47 -8.12
N PRO A 404 21.14 19.82 -7.72
CA PRO A 404 21.13 18.40 -7.37
C PRO A 404 21.60 17.50 -8.52
N ALA A 405 22.36 16.46 -8.21
CA ALA A 405 22.66 15.38 -9.13
C ALA A 405 21.63 14.26 -8.99
N ARG A 406 21.13 13.74 -10.12
CA ARG A 406 20.19 12.62 -10.17
C ARG A 406 20.94 11.29 -10.11
N CYS A 407 20.51 10.38 -9.24
CA CYS A 407 20.96 9.00 -9.23
C CYS A 407 20.15 8.18 -10.24
N ILE A 408 20.81 7.67 -11.29
CA ILE A 408 20.16 6.97 -12.44
C ILE A 408 20.13 5.45 -12.23
N GLU A 409 20.87 4.91 -11.27
CA GLU A 409 20.94 3.47 -11.07
C GLU A 409 19.59 2.91 -10.61
N PRO A 410 19.08 1.83 -11.22
CA PRO A 410 17.93 1.10 -10.68
C PRO A 410 18.29 0.49 -9.32
N LEU A 411 17.30 0.27 -8.44
CA LEU A 411 17.52 -0.53 -7.24
C LEU A 411 17.87 -1.98 -7.66
N GLU A 412 19.15 -2.31 -7.73
CA GLU A 412 19.59 -3.70 -7.57
C GLU A 412 19.38 -4.06 -6.09
N VAL A 413 18.18 -4.54 -5.77
CA VAL A 413 17.95 -5.25 -4.51
C VAL A 413 18.66 -6.60 -4.66
N ARG A 414 19.84 -6.73 -4.03
CA ARG A 414 20.56 -8.00 -3.95
C ARG A 414 20.12 -8.84 -2.77
#